data_AF-A0AAV7CGD9-F1
#
_entry.id   AF-A0AAV7CGD9-F1
#
_cell.length_a   1.000
_cell.length_b   1.000
_cell.length_c   1.000
_cell.angle_alpha   90.00
_cell.angle_beta   90.00
_cell.angle_gamma   90.00
#
_symmetry.space_group_name_H-M   'P 1'
#
loop_
_entity.id
_entity.type
_entity.pdbx_description
1 polymer ?
#
loop_
_entity_poly.entity_id
_entity_poly.type
_entity_poly.pdbx_seq_one_letter_code
_entity_poly.pdbx_strand_id
1 'polypeptide(L)'
;RTYELTLNGGTPYERGVEVDPSISRRATSGVFHQMITQRRQPRLLVKIRSLNRRRREMLNLLPETLVGSMCQVPLLVFYRQILGDVLLKERTSMQSTDLICNPVLATFPKLMEQPDIMDALRSGWAEKENSLKRSEKRDAEFLKNTFIQVYHDTAYPLLQSTFLQEPRWADDETEAARWKSIADFLKQNREKEGAIHSLLSPDSLHKPFDISEIMYDFPEATRTSLVTL
;
A
#
# COMPACT_ATOMS: atom_id res chain seq x y z
N ARG A 1 8.17 14.25 18.98
CA ARG A 1 8.40 15.70 18.84
C ARG A 1 7.41 16.23 17.81
N THR A 2 6.80 17.39 18.06
CA THR A 2 5.94 18.06 17.08
C THR A 2 6.71 19.25 16.53
N TYR A 3 6.79 19.34 15.21
CA TYR A 3 7.39 20.44 14.49
C TYR A 3 6.28 21.23 13.82
N GLU A 4 6.40 22.54 13.86
CA GLU A 4 5.43 23.43 13.26
C GLU A 4 6.12 24.16 12.11
N LEU A 5 5.69 23.85 10.89
CA LEU A 5 6.26 24.39 9.66
C LEU A 5 5.30 25.43 9.10
N THR A 6 5.81 26.61 8.80
CA THR A 6 5.06 27.63 8.06
C THR A 6 4.94 27.19 6.61
N LEU A 7 3.71 27.18 6.08
CA LEU A 7 3.51 26.92 4.66
C LEU A 7 3.86 28.18 3.88
N ASN A 8 4.59 27.99 2.77
CA ASN A 8 4.80 29.02 1.76
C ASN A 8 3.93 28.67 0.55
N GLY A 9 3.43 29.68 -0.15
CA GLY A 9 2.77 29.50 -1.44
C GLY A 9 3.79 29.20 -2.54
N GLY A 10 3.31 29.12 -3.78
CA GLY A 10 4.17 28.90 -4.94
C GLY A 10 4.68 27.46 -5.07
N THR A 11 5.74 27.29 -5.85
CA THR A 11 6.37 25.98 -6.06
C THR A 11 7.40 25.67 -4.96
N PRO A 12 7.82 24.40 -4.77
CA PRO A 12 8.86 24.04 -3.79
C PRO A 12 10.21 24.76 -3.96
N TYR A 13 10.45 25.37 -5.12
CA TYR A 13 11.68 26.11 -5.45
C TYR A 13 11.56 27.62 -5.17
N GLU A 14 10.34 28.13 -4.98
CA GLU A 14 10.08 29.53 -4.71
C GLU A 14 10.09 29.79 -3.19
N ARG A 15 10.74 30.88 -2.77
CA ARG A 15 10.82 31.27 -1.36
C ARG A 15 10.03 32.55 -1.14
N GLY A 16 9.29 32.61 -0.03
CA GLY A 16 8.59 33.82 0.40
C GLY A 16 7.31 34.15 -0.37
N VAL A 17 6.80 33.23 -1.18
CA VAL A 17 5.48 33.39 -1.81
C VAL A 17 4.41 33.21 -0.74
N GLU A 18 3.45 34.13 -0.68
CA GLU A 18 2.34 34.07 0.28
C GLU A 18 1.36 32.95 -0.10
N VAL A 19 0.92 32.16 0.89
CA VAL A 19 -0.04 31.06 0.66
C VAL A 19 -1.42 31.59 0.26
N ASP A 20 -1.83 32.72 0.82
CA ASP A 20 -3.12 33.36 0.51
C ASP A 20 -2.94 34.88 0.35
N PRO A 21 -2.89 35.39 -0.91
CA PRO A 21 -2.76 36.81 -1.20
C PRO A 21 -3.98 37.66 -0.79
N SER A 22 -5.08 37.04 -0.36
CA SER A 22 -6.25 37.76 0.15
C SER A 22 -6.08 38.22 1.61
N ILE A 23 -5.20 37.55 2.36
CA ILE A 23 -4.88 37.87 3.76
C ILE A 23 -4.02 39.13 3.84
N SER A 24 -3.06 39.29 2.92
CA SER A 24 -2.18 40.48 2.83
C SER A 24 -2.92 41.70 2.28
N ARG A 25 -3.83 41.54 1.31
CA ARG A 25 -4.63 42.64 0.75
C ARG A 25 -5.56 43.34 1.76
N ARG A 26 -5.92 42.69 2.87
CA ARG A 26 -6.69 43.31 3.97
C ARG A 26 -5.79 43.94 5.06
N ALA A 27 -4.46 43.83 4.96
CA ALA A 27 -3.51 44.27 5.98
C ALA A 27 -3.13 45.76 5.90
N THR A 28 -4.02 46.63 5.40
CA THR A 28 -3.76 48.07 5.18
C THR A 28 -3.84 48.95 6.44
N SER A 29 -3.85 48.40 7.66
CA SER A 29 -3.88 49.24 8.87
C SER A 29 -3.14 48.64 10.08
N GLY A 30 -1.89 49.07 10.32
CA GLY A 30 -1.24 49.01 11.63
C GLY A 30 -0.57 47.68 12.04
N VAL A 31 0.46 47.79 12.88
CA VAL A 31 1.33 46.70 13.37
C VAL A 31 0.54 45.58 14.08
N PHE A 32 -0.55 45.93 14.76
CA PHE A 32 -1.46 44.96 15.38
C PHE A 32 -2.18 44.07 14.36
N HIS A 33 -2.53 44.59 13.19
CA HIS A 33 -3.19 43.83 12.14
C HIS A 33 -2.20 42.89 11.42
N GLN A 34 -0.92 43.27 11.37
CA GLN A 34 0.18 42.43 10.89
C GLN A 34 0.44 41.23 11.83
N MET A 35 0.35 41.41 13.15
CA MET A 35 0.41 40.29 14.11
C MET A 35 -0.80 39.34 14.00
N ILE A 36 -2.00 39.87 13.74
CA ILE A 36 -3.21 39.06 13.55
C ILE A 36 -3.15 38.25 12.24
N THR A 37 -2.61 38.82 11.17
CA THR A 37 -2.44 38.14 9.88
C THR A 37 -1.36 37.06 9.91
N GLN A 38 -0.27 37.24 10.66
CA GLN A 38 0.71 36.16 10.91
C GLN A 38 0.09 34.94 11.60
N ARG A 39 -0.88 35.14 12.51
CA ARG A 39 -1.60 34.03 13.17
C ARG A 39 -2.60 33.32 12.26
N ARG A 40 -2.96 33.90 11.11
CA ARG A 40 -3.90 33.34 10.14
C ARG A 40 -3.22 32.55 9.02
N GLN A 41 -1.89 32.54 8.96
CA GLN A 41 -1.20 31.71 7.98
C GLN A 41 -1.37 30.22 8.32
N PRO A 42 -1.68 29.38 7.33
CA PRO A 42 -1.79 27.95 7.57
C PRO A 42 -0.43 27.36 7.92
N ARG A 43 -0.40 26.50 8.95
CA ARG A 43 0.83 25.87 9.47
C ARG A 43 0.68 24.36 9.37
N LEU A 44 1.73 23.69 8.90
CA LEU A 44 1.80 22.24 8.87
C LEU A 44 2.38 21.72 10.19
N LEU A 45 1.59 20.93 10.89
CA LEU A 45 2.00 20.29 12.15
C LEU A 45 2.52 18.87 11.87
N VAL A 46 3.84 18.71 11.89
CA VAL A 46 4.49 17.41 11.68
C VAL A 46 4.81 16.78 13.03
N LYS A 47 4.08 15.72 13.40
CA LYS A 47 4.31 14.98 14.65
C LYS A 47 5.16 13.74 14.41
N ILE A 48 6.45 13.83 14.75
CA ILE A 48 7.35 12.68 14.79
C ILE A 48 7.08 11.88 16.08
N ARG A 49 6.64 10.64 15.92
CA ARG A 49 6.38 9.72 17.04
C ARG A 49 7.47 8.66 17.11
N SER A 50 7.91 8.34 18.31
CA SER A 50 8.69 7.13 18.52
C SER A 50 7.79 5.91 18.34
N LEU A 51 8.35 4.85 17.78
CA LEU A 51 7.67 3.59 17.59
C LEU A 51 7.84 2.70 18.82
N ASN A 52 6.80 1.94 19.14
CA ASN A 52 6.87 0.91 20.17
C ASN A 52 7.81 -0.23 19.71
N ARG A 53 8.22 -1.07 20.66
CA ARG A 53 9.16 -2.17 20.41
C ARG A 53 8.70 -3.11 19.29
N ARG A 54 7.45 -3.55 19.34
CA ARG A 54 6.85 -4.46 18.34
C ARG A 54 6.92 -3.88 16.93
N ARG A 55 6.52 -2.61 16.73
CA ARG A 55 6.57 -1.96 15.40
C ARG A 55 8.00 -1.79 14.92
N ARG A 56 8.95 -1.51 15.83
CA ARG A 56 10.37 -1.42 15.48
C ARG A 56 10.91 -2.77 15.02
N GLU A 57 10.60 -3.85 15.73
CA GLU A 57 10.99 -5.21 15.34
C GLU A 57 10.44 -5.57 13.94
N MET A 58 9.21 -5.18 13.62
CA MET A 58 8.65 -5.36 12.27
C MET A 58 9.40 -4.55 11.21
N LEU A 59 9.68 -3.28 11.48
CA LEU A 59 10.41 -2.41 10.53
C LEU A 59 11.85 -2.86 10.29
N ASN A 60 12.49 -3.51 11.28
CA ASN A 60 13.84 -4.06 11.10
C ASN A 60 13.90 -5.18 10.05
N LEU A 61 12.75 -5.74 9.62
CA LEU A 61 12.68 -6.70 8.53
C LEU A 61 12.63 -6.00 7.15
N LEU A 62 12.25 -4.73 7.10
CA LEU A 62 12.06 -3.95 5.89
C LEU A 62 13.33 -3.16 5.53
N PRO A 63 13.40 -2.58 4.31
CA PRO A 63 14.52 -1.72 3.91
C PRO A 63 14.75 -0.54 4.87
N GLU A 64 15.97 -0.02 4.89
CA GLU A 64 16.39 1.08 5.77
C GLU A 64 15.53 2.34 5.59
N THR A 65 15.17 2.66 4.34
CA THR A 65 14.29 3.77 4.00
C THR A 65 13.00 3.24 3.39
N LEU A 66 11.87 3.58 4.01
CA LEU A 66 10.54 3.27 3.51
C LEU A 66 9.66 4.53 3.61
N VAL A 67 9.03 4.91 2.51
CA VAL A 67 8.04 5.97 2.46
C VAL A 67 6.68 5.34 2.19
N GLY A 68 5.75 5.46 3.14
CA GLY A 68 4.42 4.86 3.02
C GLY A 68 3.61 4.91 4.31
N SER A 69 2.45 4.25 4.29
CA SER A 69 1.57 4.18 5.44
C SER A 69 2.02 3.12 6.44
N MET A 70 2.10 3.47 7.73
CA MET A 70 2.38 2.51 8.81
C MET A 70 1.35 1.37 8.88
N CYS A 71 0.14 1.57 8.33
CA CYS A 71 -0.90 0.54 8.29
C CYS A 71 -0.59 -0.58 7.29
N GLN A 72 0.28 -0.34 6.31
CA GLN A 72 0.68 -1.32 5.29
C GLN A 72 1.90 -2.16 5.72
N VAL A 73 2.62 -1.73 6.77
CA VAL A 73 3.82 -2.40 7.29
C VAL A 73 3.61 -3.90 7.56
N PRO A 74 2.50 -4.37 8.17
CA PRO A 74 2.30 -5.81 8.35
C PRO A 74 2.31 -6.60 7.03
N LEU A 75 1.70 -6.05 5.97
CA LEU A 75 1.62 -6.70 4.66
C LEU A 75 2.99 -6.74 3.99
N LEU A 76 3.75 -5.64 4.09
CA LEU A 76 5.14 -5.56 3.60
C LEU A 76 6.05 -6.57 4.31
N VAL A 77 5.85 -6.77 5.61
CA VAL A 77 6.60 -7.77 6.38
C VAL A 77 6.31 -9.18 5.85
N PHE A 78 5.04 -9.53 5.60
CA PHE A 78 4.71 -10.83 5.01
C PHE A 78 5.34 -11.01 3.63
N TYR A 79 5.22 -10.01 2.75
CA TYR A 79 5.87 -10.04 1.44
C TYR A 79 7.38 -10.31 1.56
N ARG A 80 8.05 -9.59 2.47
CA ARG A 80 9.49 -9.73 2.69
C ARG A 80 9.88 -11.11 3.26
N GLN A 81 9.06 -11.66 4.15
CA GLN A 81 9.27 -12.99 4.71
C GLN A 81 9.08 -14.08 3.65
N ILE A 82 8.01 -14.01 2.85
CA ILE A 82 7.76 -14.92 1.73
C ILE A 82 8.92 -14.85 0.74
N LEU A 83 9.36 -13.63 0.40
CA LEU A 83 10.50 -13.42 -0.49
C LEU A 83 11.77 -14.07 0.07
N GLY A 84 12.04 -13.92 1.37
CA GLY A 84 13.18 -14.55 2.03
C GLY A 84 13.11 -16.08 2.00
N ASP A 85 11.94 -16.65 2.26
CA ASP A 85 11.74 -18.10 2.25
C ASP A 85 11.95 -18.70 0.85
N VAL A 86 11.31 -18.10 -0.16
CA VAL A 86 11.40 -18.57 -1.54
C VAL A 86 12.83 -18.43 -2.11
N LEU A 87 13.50 -17.31 -1.81
CA LEU A 87 14.84 -17.07 -2.36
C LEU A 87 15.97 -17.79 -1.61
N LEU A 88 15.84 -17.98 -0.29
CA LEU A 88 16.94 -18.47 0.55
C LEU A 88 16.73 -19.88 1.08
N LYS A 89 15.48 -20.30 1.33
CA LYS A 89 15.19 -21.63 1.90
C LYS A 89 14.82 -22.65 0.84
N GLU A 90 14.03 -22.25 -0.15
CA GLU A 90 13.49 -23.17 -1.15
C GLU A 90 14.45 -23.39 -2.33
N ARG A 91 15.46 -22.52 -2.50
CA ARG A 91 16.47 -22.67 -3.55
C ARG A 91 17.65 -23.53 -3.09
N THR A 92 17.92 -24.59 -3.85
CA THR A 92 19.09 -25.47 -3.67
C THR A 92 20.41 -24.80 -4.06
N SER A 93 20.37 -23.80 -4.95
CA SER A 93 21.54 -23.01 -5.36
C SER A 93 21.15 -21.56 -5.64
N MET A 94 21.95 -20.61 -5.15
CA MET A 94 21.80 -19.19 -5.45
C MET A 94 22.03 -18.86 -6.95
N GLN A 95 22.66 -19.78 -7.69
CA GLN A 95 22.90 -19.64 -9.13
C GLN A 95 21.80 -20.29 -9.99
N SER A 96 20.77 -20.89 -9.37
CA SER A 96 19.64 -21.43 -10.13
C SER A 96 18.92 -20.31 -10.90
N THR A 97 18.74 -20.54 -12.20
CA THR A 97 17.94 -19.71 -13.10
C THR A 97 16.50 -20.21 -13.19
N ASP A 98 16.09 -21.14 -12.33
CA ASP A 98 14.74 -21.69 -12.37
C ASP A 98 13.73 -20.59 -12.05
N LEU A 99 12.65 -20.59 -12.83
CA LEU A 99 11.56 -19.64 -12.66
C LEU A 99 10.87 -19.89 -11.32
N ILE A 100 10.71 -18.83 -10.53
CA ILE A 100 9.98 -18.90 -9.25
C ILE A 100 8.50 -18.72 -9.57
N CYS A 101 7.71 -19.76 -9.34
CA CYS A 101 6.26 -19.71 -9.45
C CYS A 101 5.64 -19.28 -8.12
N ASN A 102 5.51 -17.97 -7.90
CA ASN A 102 4.87 -17.43 -6.71
C ASN A 102 4.05 -16.17 -7.08
N PRO A 103 2.71 -16.27 -7.17
CA PRO A 103 1.86 -15.16 -7.59
C PRO A 103 1.93 -13.95 -6.66
N VAL A 104 2.12 -14.18 -5.35
CA VAL A 104 2.35 -13.09 -4.39
C VAL A 104 3.62 -12.35 -4.78
N LEU A 105 4.73 -13.05 -4.97
CA LEU A 105 5.99 -12.38 -5.32
C LEU A 105 5.93 -11.66 -6.66
N ALA A 106 5.31 -12.29 -7.66
CA ALA A 106 5.16 -11.74 -9.01
C ALA A 106 4.31 -10.46 -9.03
N THR A 107 3.20 -10.42 -8.29
CA THR A 107 2.18 -9.36 -8.43
C THR A 107 2.16 -8.35 -7.29
N PHE A 108 2.83 -8.59 -6.16
CA PHE A 108 2.86 -7.65 -5.04
C PHE A 108 3.49 -6.28 -5.36
N PRO A 109 4.55 -6.16 -6.18
CA PRO A 109 5.04 -4.84 -6.60
C PRO A 109 3.96 -4.03 -7.32
N LYS A 110 3.21 -4.65 -8.23
CA LYS A 110 2.07 -4.03 -8.93
C LYS A 110 0.94 -3.66 -7.96
N LEU A 111 0.70 -4.48 -6.93
CA LEU A 111 -0.25 -4.14 -5.86
C LEU A 111 0.14 -2.85 -5.13
N MET A 112 1.44 -2.61 -4.89
CA MET A 112 1.89 -1.41 -4.18
C MET A 112 1.60 -0.11 -4.96
N GLU A 113 1.44 -0.19 -6.27
CA GLU A 113 1.04 0.92 -7.13
C GLU A 113 -0.47 1.22 -7.08
N GLN A 114 -1.27 0.32 -6.47
CA GLN A 114 -2.73 0.43 -6.37
C GLN A 114 -3.16 0.56 -4.90
N PRO A 115 -3.22 1.78 -4.35
CA PRO A 115 -3.44 2.00 -2.92
C PRO A 115 -4.81 1.50 -2.43
N ASP A 116 -5.81 1.51 -3.30
CA ASP A 116 -7.18 1.04 -3.03
C ASP A 116 -7.25 -0.50 -2.93
N ILE A 117 -6.60 -1.24 -3.83
CA ILE A 117 -6.48 -2.70 -3.70
C ILE A 117 -5.61 -3.06 -2.49
N MET A 118 -4.55 -2.29 -2.22
CA MET A 118 -3.73 -2.50 -1.03
C MET A 118 -4.54 -2.29 0.26
N ASP A 119 -5.49 -1.35 0.28
CA ASP A 119 -6.40 -1.15 1.41
C ASP A 119 -7.45 -2.28 1.53
N ALA A 120 -7.90 -2.82 0.39
CA ALA A 120 -8.76 -4.01 0.36
C ALA A 120 -8.06 -5.22 0.99
N LEU A 121 -6.81 -5.50 0.60
CA LEU A 121 -5.99 -6.56 1.19
C LEU A 121 -5.78 -6.33 2.68
N ARG A 122 -5.45 -5.10 3.08
CA ARG A 122 -5.28 -4.72 4.49
C ARG A 122 -6.53 -5.00 5.31
N SER A 123 -7.70 -4.66 4.77
CA SER A 123 -8.98 -4.85 5.42
C SER A 123 -9.33 -6.33 5.54
N GLY A 124 -9.14 -7.11 4.47
CA GLY A 124 -9.32 -8.57 4.48
C GLY A 124 -8.38 -9.27 5.46
N TRP A 125 -7.10 -8.85 5.51
CA TRP A 125 -6.14 -9.37 6.48
C TRP A 125 -6.54 -9.05 7.91
N ALA A 126 -6.95 -7.81 8.20
CA ALA A 126 -7.35 -7.42 9.54
C ALA A 126 -8.57 -8.22 10.03
N GLU A 127 -9.55 -8.46 9.15
CA GLU A 127 -10.72 -9.29 9.44
C GLU A 127 -10.31 -10.74 9.74
N LYS A 128 -9.49 -11.34 8.87
CA LYS A 128 -8.99 -12.70 9.07
C LYS A 128 -8.15 -12.82 10.33
N GLU A 129 -7.21 -11.90 10.56
CA GLU A 129 -6.36 -11.89 11.76
C GLU A 129 -7.22 -11.80 13.02
N ASN A 130 -8.30 -11.00 13.02
CA ASN A 130 -9.20 -10.90 14.16
C ASN A 130 -9.97 -12.20 14.46
N SER A 131 -10.24 -13.03 13.45
CA SER A 131 -10.90 -14.33 13.63
C SER A 131 -9.97 -15.44 14.13
N LEU A 132 -8.64 -15.27 14.05
CA LEU A 132 -7.67 -16.30 14.45
C LEU A 132 -7.58 -16.48 15.98
N LYS A 133 -7.35 -17.73 16.40
CA LYS A 133 -7.07 -18.10 17.77
C LYS A 133 -5.69 -17.60 18.20
N ARG A 134 -5.48 -17.47 19.52
CA ARG A 134 -4.17 -17.05 20.07
C ARG A 134 -3.02 -18.01 19.74
N SER A 135 -3.28 -19.31 19.63
CA SER A 135 -2.29 -20.31 19.24
C SER A 135 -1.85 -20.12 17.79
N GLU A 136 -2.81 -19.94 16.90
CA GLU A 136 -2.60 -19.67 15.47
C GLU A 136 -1.80 -18.38 15.25
N LYS A 137 -2.09 -17.32 16.01
CA LYS A 137 -1.35 -16.05 15.96
C LYS A 137 0.11 -16.13 16.42
N ARG A 138 0.51 -17.22 17.08
CA ARG A 138 1.91 -17.43 17.52
C ARG A 138 2.70 -18.26 16.52
N ASP A 139 2.02 -18.92 15.60
CA ASP A 139 2.64 -19.73 14.55
C ASP A 139 2.88 -18.84 13.31
N ALA A 140 4.15 -18.53 13.08
CA ALA A 140 4.56 -17.66 11.97
C ALA A 140 4.29 -18.30 10.60
N GLU A 141 4.44 -19.62 10.49
CA GLU A 141 4.22 -20.33 9.23
C GLU A 141 2.73 -20.39 8.90
N PHE A 142 1.90 -20.66 9.91
CA PHE A 142 0.46 -20.59 9.80
C PHE A 142 -0.02 -19.20 9.37
N LEU A 143 0.50 -18.14 9.99
CA LEU A 143 0.13 -16.75 9.64
C LEU A 143 0.51 -16.41 8.20
N LYS A 144 1.69 -16.82 7.76
CA LYS A 144 2.15 -16.60 6.37
C LYS A 144 1.25 -17.33 5.36
N ASN A 145 0.92 -18.60 5.62
CA ASN A 145 0.02 -19.36 4.75
C ASN A 145 -1.40 -18.77 4.73
N THR A 146 -1.89 -18.32 5.89
CA THR A 146 -3.17 -17.62 5.97
C THR A 146 -3.13 -16.29 5.20
N PHE A 147 -2.03 -15.54 5.27
CA PHE A 147 -1.87 -14.31 4.52
C PHE A 147 -1.89 -14.56 3.01
N ILE A 148 -1.20 -15.60 2.54
CA ILE A 148 -1.23 -16.02 1.13
C ILE A 148 -2.66 -16.34 0.68
N GLN A 149 -3.43 -17.06 1.51
CA GLN A 149 -4.86 -17.31 1.21
C GLN A 149 -5.66 -16.01 1.10
N VAL A 150 -5.53 -15.11 2.06
CA VAL A 150 -6.22 -13.80 2.01
C VAL A 150 -5.80 -13.00 0.77
N TYR A 151 -4.52 -13.05 0.38
CA TYR A 151 -4.04 -12.41 -0.84
C TYR A 151 -4.75 -12.96 -2.09
N HIS A 152 -4.87 -14.28 -2.19
CA HIS A 152 -5.58 -14.95 -3.29
C HIS A 152 -7.08 -14.70 -3.28
N ASP A 153 -7.68 -14.48 -2.12
CA ASP A 153 -9.10 -14.16 -2.00
C ASP A 153 -9.41 -12.67 -2.16
N THR A 154 -8.41 -11.79 -2.23
CA THR A 154 -8.63 -10.33 -2.27
C THR A 154 -7.84 -9.65 -3.37
N ALA A 155 -6.55 -9.47 -3.19
CA ALA A 155 -5.70 -8.69 -4.08
C ALA A 155 -5.55 -9.33 -5.46
N TYR A 156 -5.29 -10.64 -5.52
CA TYR A 156 -5.00 -11.31 -6.80
C TYR A 156 -6.15 -11.21 -7.81
N PRO A 157 -7.41 -11.54 -7.47
CA PRO A 157 -8.55 -11.39 -8.39
C PRO A 157 -8.78 -9.93 -8.82
N LEU A 158 -8.60 -8.97 -7.91
CA LEU A 158 -8.78 -7.55 -8.20
C LEU A 158 -7.73 -7.03 -9.18
N LEU A 159 -6.48 -7.50 -9.08
CA LEU A 159 -5.39 -7.14 -10.01
C LEU A 159 -5.63 -7.67 -11.43
N GLN A 160 -6.35 -8.78 -11.56
CA GLN A 160 -6.68 -9.42 -12.85
C GLN A 160 -8.10 -9.11 -13.35
N SER A 161 -8.86 -8.31 -12.61
CA SER A 161 -10.21 -7.91 -12.97
C SER A 161 -10.18 -6.99 -14.19
N THR A 162 -11.06 -7.23 -15.17
CA THR A 162 -11.27 -6.27 -16.27
C THR A 162 -12.34 -5.22 -15.94
N PHE A 163 -13.08 -5.39 -14.84
CA PHE A 163 -14.12 -4.43 -14.41
C PHE A 163 -13.54 -3.26 -13.64
N LEU A 164 -12.38 -3.45 -13.03
CA LEU A 164 -11.71 -2.40 -12.29
C LEU A 164 -11.01 -1.47 -13.28
N GLN A 165 -11.58 -0.27 -13.47
CA GLN A 165 -11.00 0.78 -14.29
C GLN A 165 -9.56 1.08 -13.87
N GLU A 166 -8.67 1.45 -14.77
CA GLU A 166 -7.28 1.77 -14.40
C GLU A 166 -7.21 2.94 -13.38
N PRO A 167 -6.28 2.88 -12.40
CA PRO A 167 -6.17 3.94 -11.40
C PRO A 167 -5.75 5.25 -12.07
N ARG A 168 -6.51 6.32 -11.78
CA ARG A 168 -6.21 7.68 -12.25
C ARG A 168 -6.04 8.58 -11.04
N TRP A 169 -4.85 9.15 -10.91
CA TRP A 169 -4.54 10.03 -9.79
C TRP A 169 -5.35 11.33 -9.88
N ALA A 170 -5.94 11.73 -8.75
CA ALA A 170 -6.73 12.96 -8.62
C ALA A 170 -7.96 13.03 -9.54
N ASP A 171 -8.57 11.86 -9.80
CA ASP A 171 -9.86 11.73 -10.49
C ASP A 171 -10.88 11.10 -9.54
N ASP A 172 -11.62 11.96 -8.82
CA ASP A 172 -12.56 11.56 -7.79
C ASP A 172 -13.66 10.61 -8.30
N GLU A 173 -14.10 10.77 -9.55
CA GLU A 173 -15.14 9.90 -10.15
C GLU A 173 -14.61 8.49 -10.38
N THR A 174 -13.40 8.39 -10.96
CA THR A 174 -12.72 7.11 -11.17
C THR A 174 -12.39 6.44 -9.83
N GLU A 175 -11.89 7.19 -8.84
CA GLU A 175 -11.59 6.68 -7.51
C GLU A 175 -12.85 6.15 -6.80
N ALA A 176 -13.97 6.89 -6.87
CA ALA A 176 -15.24 6.46 -6.30
C ALA A 176 -15.82 5.22 -6.99
N ALA A 177 -15.73 5.14 -8.32
CA ALA A 177 -16.17 3.98 -9.09
C ALA A 177 -15.35 2.73 -8.73
N ARG A 178 -14.02 2.85 -8.68
CA ARG A 178 -13.12 1.76 -8.26
C ARG A 178 -13.42 1.31 -6.84
N TRP A 179 -13.58 2.25 -5.90
CA TRP A 179 -13.90 1.94 -4.51
C TRP A 179 -15.21 1.15 -4.38
N LYS A 180 -16.25 1.55 -5.13
CA LYS A 180 -17.53 0.83 -5.16
C LYS A 180 -17.36 -0.59 -5.70
N SER A 181 -16.67 -0.78 -6.83
CA SER A 181 -16.43 -2.10 -7.41
C SER A 181 -15.66 -3.02 -6.45
N ILE A 182 -14.65 -2.49 -5.76
CA ILE A 182 -13.89 -3.24 -4.74
C ILE A 182 -14.79 -3.61 -3.56
N ALA A 183 -15.61 -2.67 -3.06
CA ALA A 183 -16.51 -2.92 -1.94
C ALA A 183 -17.55 -4.01 -2.27
N ASP A 184 -18.13 -3.95 -3.48
CA ASP A 184 -19.08 -4.96 -3.96
C ASP A 184 -18.42 -6.34 -4.09
N PHE A 185 -17.20 -6.40 -4.63
CA PHE A 185 -16.40 -7.63 -4.71
C PHE A 185 -16.11 -8.23 -3.32
N LEU A 186 -15.62 -7.41 -2.38
CA LEU A 186 -15.32 -7.87 -1.02
C LEU A 186 -16.58 -8.36 -0.30
N LYS A 187 -17.72 -7.71 -0.53
CA LYS A 187 -19.01 -8.15 0.01
C LYS A 187 -19.39 -9.53 -0.53
N GLN A 188 -19.27 -9.75 -1.84
CA GLN A 188 -19.55 -11.04 -2.46
C GLN A 188 -18.62 -12.14 -1.91
N ASN A 189 -17.33 -11.86 -1.76
CA ASN A 189 -16.39 -12.85 -1.22
C ASN A 189 -16.71 -13.22 0.23
N ARG A 190 -17.23 -12.30 1.04
CA ARG A 190 -17.72 -12.61 2.40
C ARG A 190 -18.95 -13.51 2.37
N GLU A 191 -19.90 -13.24 1.48
CA GLU A 191 -21.14 -14.02 1.35
C GLU A 191 -20.89 -15.43 0.77
N LYS A 192 -19.84 -15.60 -0.02
CA LYS A 192 -19.51 -16.83 -0.75
C LYS A 192 -18.28 -17.56 -0.21
N GLU A 193 -17.74 -17.13 0.92
CA GLU A 193 -16.58 -17.72 1.60
C GLU A 193 -15.30 -17.81 0.74
N GLY A 194 -15.03 -16.80 -0.09
CA GLY A 194 -13.79 -16.70 -0.87
C GLY A 194 -13.98 -16.10 -2.26
N ALA A 195 -12.89 -15.98 -3.01
CA ALA A 195 -12.92 -15.37 -4.34
C ALA A 195 -13.32 -16.32 -5.48
N ILE A 196 -13.35 -17.63 -5.25
CA ILE A 196 -13.59 -18.64 -6.30
C ILE A 196 -14.91 -18.39 -7.03
N HIS A 197 -15.97 -18.05 -6.30
CA HIS A 197 -17.26 -17.75 -6.92
C HIS A 197 -17.16 -16.56 -7.89
N SER A 198 -16.45 -15.51 -7.48
CA SER A 198 -16.22 -14.31 -8.27
C SER A 198 -15.27 -14.55 -9.44
N LEU A 199 -14.36 -15.54 -9.35
CA LEU A 199 -13.41 -15.90 -10.41
C LEU A 199 -14.02 -16.80 -11.49
N LEU A 200 -14.98 -17.65 -11.10
CA LEU A 200 -15.63 -18.61 -11.97
C LEU A 200 -17.00 -18.14 -12.48
N SER A 201 -17.40 -16.92 -12.13
CA SER A 201 -18.69 -16.38 -12.55
C SER A 201 -18.69 -16.18 -14.07
N PRO A 202 -19.77 -16.55 -14.78
CA PRO A 202 -19.88 -16.22 -16.20
C PRO A 202 -19.88 -14.71 -16.45
N ASP A 203 -20.28 -13.93 -15.43
CA ASP A 203 -20.29 -12.47 -15.48
C ASP A 203 -18.93 -11.85 -15.17
N SER A 204 -17.94 -12.63 -14.71
CA SER A 204 -16.61 -12.14 -14.38
C SER A 204 -15.64 -12.34 -15.55
N LEU A 205 -15.50 -11.30 -16.37
CA LEU A 205 -14.41 -11.17 -17.33
C LEU A 205 -13.09 -10.93 -16.58
N HIS A 206 -12.17 -11.86 -16.71
CA HIS A 206 -10.79 -11.74 -16.27
C HIS A 206 -9.88 -11.52 -17.47
N LYS A 207 -8.73 -10.88 -17.24
CA LYS A 207 -7.69 -10.84 -18.28
C LYS A 207 -7.29 -12.29 -18.64
N PRO A 208 -6.98 -12.57 -19.92
CA PRO A 208 -6.41 -13.84 -20.29
C PRO A 208 -5.17 -14.11 -19.45
N PHE A 209 -5.05 -15.33 -18.93
CA PHE A 209 -3.93 -15.74 -18.09
C PHE A 209 -2.60 -15.51 -18.81
N ASP A 210 -1.71 -14.77 -18.14
CA ASP A 210 -0.32 -14.60 -18.54
C ASP A 210 0.59 -15.27 -17.49
N ILE A 211 1.64 -15.96 -17.97
CA ILE A 211 2.65 -16.58 -17.09
C ILE A 211 3.37 -15.55 -16.22
N SER A 212 3.43 -14.29 -16.66
CA SER A 212 3.96 -13.18 -15.86
C SER A 212 3.20 -12.94 -14.55
N GLU A 213 1.94 -13.40 -14.43
CA GLU A 213 1.15 -13.29 -13.21
C GLU A 213 1.64 -14.19 -12.07
N ILE A 214 2.37 -15.25 -12.41
CA ILE A 214 2.84 -16.26 -11.45
C ILE A 214 4.37 -16.32 -11.38
N MET A 215 5.06 -15.80 -12.40
CA MET A 215 6.50 -15.86 -12.53
C MET A 215 7.16 -14.67 -11.83
N TYR A 216 8.03 -14.97 -10.86
CA TYR A 216 8.89 -13.99 -10.24
C TYR A 216 10.32 -14.10 -10.78
N ASP A 217 10.74 -13.11 -11.56
CA ASP A 217 12.13 -12.99 -12.05
C ASP A 217 12.96 -12.18 -11.05
N PHE A 218 13.75 -12.89 -10.24
CA PHE A 218 14.64 -12.27 -9.26
C PHE A 218 15.76 -11.42 -9.93
N PRO A 219 16.50 -11.91 -10.93
CA PRO A 219 17.44 -11.09 -11.69
C PRO A 219 16.86 -9.79 -12.24
N GLU A 220 15.67 -9.83 -12.86
CA GLU A 220 15.00 -8.63 -13.35
C GLU A 220 14.65 -7.66 -12.22
N ALA A 221 14.07 -8.17 -11.13
CA ALA A 221 13.74 -7.35 -9.96
C ALA A 221 14.97 -6.63 -9.38
N THR A 222 16.14 -7.28 -9.34
CA THR A 222 17.38 -6.64 -8.89
C THR A 222 17.87 -5.55 -9.82
N ARG A 223 17.67 -5.67 -11.15
CA ARG A 223 18.07 -4.65 -12.13
C ARG A 223 17.19 -3.42 -12.03
N THR A 224 15.87 -3.58 -11.92
CA THR A 224 14.94 -2.45 -11.78
C THR A 224 15.19 -1.68 -10.48
N SER A 225 15.54 -2.38 -9.40
CA SER A 225 15.84 -1.77 -8.09
C SER A 225 17.06 -0.83 -8.11
N LEU A 226 17.99 -1.02 -9.05
CA LEU A 226 19.19 -0.17 -9.22
C LEU A 226 18.92 1.08 -10.08
N VAL A 227 17.81 1.10 -10.82
CA VAL A 227 17.46 2.20 -11.73
C VAL A 227 16.57 3.26 -11.05
N THR A 228 15.99 2.96 -9.89
CA THR A 228 15.09 3.85 -9.12
C THR A 228 15.71 4.50 -7.89
N LEU A 229 17.05 4.58 -7.78
CA LEU A 229 17.75 5.37 -6.75
C LEU A 229 18.13 6.77 -7.23
#